data_AF-A0A6B3UR64-F1
#
_entry.id   AF-A0A6B3UR64-F1
#
_cell.length_a   1.000
_cell.length_b   1.000
_cell.length_c   1.000
_cell.angle_alpha   90.00
_cell.angle_beta   90.00
_cell.angle_gamma   90.00
#
_symmetry.space_group_name_H-M   'P 1'
#
loop_
_entity.id
_entity.type
_entity.pdbx_description
1 polymer ?
#
loop_
_entity_poly.entity_id
_entity_poly.type
_entity_poly.pdbx_seq_one_letter_code
_entity_poly.pdbx_strand_id
1 'polypeptide(L)'
;RGRGEWRRGGAPVLSGPSEGARRAAGALSQTIDIMAAAVAQGAIDDPARLDERLEEIEACGFGDPALDGLAKEIIRLRLQADTLDRDALTRHLAKSGLGALLREVERAALKSGAPFLAPEKTLADARGLWSQAFDALSRLSALERALASGKTEDLYGSDPEAFKRLKAERDALRRAIKTGTIWADDGS
;
A
#
# COMPACT_ATOMS: atom_id res chain seq x y z
N ARG A 1 -28.67 22.61 -53.46
CA ARG A 1 -29.23 22.74 -52.08
C ARG A 1 -29.45 21.31 -51.58
N GLY A 2 -28.77 20.72 -50.60
CA GLY A 2 -27.89 21.21 -49.56
C GLY A 2 -28.44 20.83 -48.17
N ARG A 3 -27.94 19.71 -47.62
CA ARG A 3 -27.89 19.31 -46.17
C ARG A 3 -29.22 18.80 -45.55
N GLY A 4 -29.22 17.83 -44.63
CA GLY A 4 -28.11 17.16 -43.96
C GLY A 4 -28.63 15.97 -43.13
N GLU A 5 -27.94 14.85 -43.28
CA GLU A 5 -28.07 13.57 -42.59
C GLU A 5 -27.55 13.71 -41.15
N TRP A 6 -28.39 13.46 -40.15
CA TRP A 6 -27.97 13.45 -38.74
C TRP A 6 -27.36 12.09 -38.40
N ARG A 7 -26.03 12.07 -38.33
CA ARG A 7 -25.24 10.90 -37.92
C ARG A 7 -25.53 10.53 -36.46
N ARG A 8 -25.77 9.23 -36.29
CA ARG A 8 -25.69 8.45 -35.05
C ARG A 8 -24.35 8.74 -34.35
N GLY A 9 -24.37 9.50 -33.26
CA GLY A 9 -23.24 9.59 -32.33
C GLY A 9 -23.19 8.31 -31.50
N GLY A 10 -22.22 7.44 -31.78
CA GLY A 10 -21.95 6.27 -30.96
C GLY A 10 -21.57 6.72 -29.55
N ALA A 11 -22.32 6.25 -28.56
CA ALA A 11 -21.92 6.38 -27.16
C ALA A 11 -20.52 5.78 -27.00
N PRO A 12 -19.59 6.45 -26.30
CA PRO A 12 -18.32 5.81 -25.94
C PRO A 12 -18.66 4.56 -25.14
N VAL A 13 -18.15 3.41 -25.59
CA VAL A 13 -18.19 2.17 -24.82
C VAL A 13 -17.47 2.48 -23.50
N LEU A 14 -18.25 2.73 -22.45
CA LEU A 14 -17.74 2.77 -21.09
C LEU A 14 -17.27 1.35 -20.82
N SER A 15 -15.97 1.10 -21.00
CA SER A 15 -15.31 -0.10 -20.53
C SER A 15 -15.72 -0.28 -19.07
N GLY A 16 -16.42 -1.37 -18.79
CA GLY A 16 -16.89 -1.65 -17.43
C GLY A 16 -15.73 -1.63 -16.44
N PRO A 17 -16.00 -1.46 -15.14
CA PRO A 17 -14.96 -1.39 -14.12
C PRO A 17 -13.98 -2.54 -14.30
N SER A 18 -12.68 -2.25 -14.25
CA SER A 18 -11.64 -3.28 -14.27
C SER A 18 -11.92 -4.30 -13.16
N GLU A 19 -11.43 -5.52 -13.31
CA GLU A 19 -11.60 -6.53 -12.27
C GLU A 19 -11.01 -6.06 -10.91
N GLY A 20 -10.00 -5.19 -10.95
CA GLY A 20 -9.45 -4.48 -9.79
C GLY A 20 -10.45 -3.54 -9.11
N ALA A 21 -11.26 -2.79 -9.88
CA ALA A 21 -12.28 -1.90 -9.33
C ALA A 21 -13.43 -2.65 -8.65
N ARG A 22 -13.80 -3.84 -9.16
CA ARG A 22 -14.80 -4.71 -8.50
C ARG A 22 -14.29 -5.30 -7.18
N ARG A 23 -13.00 -5.66 -7.11
CA ARG A 23 -12.37 -6.08 -5.84
C ARG A 23 -12.24 -4.93 -4.84
N ALA A 24 -11.90 -3.73 -5.31
CA ALA A 24 -11.85 -2.52 -4.47
C ALA A 24 -13.21 -2.15 -3.86
N ALA A 25 -14.32 -2.37 -4.57
CA ALA A 25 -15.66 -2.17 -4.03
C ALA A 25 -16.03 -3.20 -2.94
N GLY A 26 -15.51 -4.44 -3.02
CA GLY A 26 -15.66 -5.45 -1.98
C GLY A 26 -14.80 -5.19 -0.73
N ALA A 27 -13.65 -4.55 -0.90
CA ALA A 27 -12.77 -4.13 0.19
C ALA A 27 -13.36 -3.00 1.07
N LEU A 28 -14.40 -2.30 0.59
CA LEU A 28 -15.06 -1.21 1.34
C LEU A 28 -15.71 -1.68 2.67
N SER A 29 -15.85 -2.99 2.88
CA SER A 29 -16.37 -3.61 4.12
C SER A 29 -15.28 -3.86 5.17
N GLN A 30 -13.99 -3.85 4.80
CA GLN A 30 -12.87 -4.10 5.70
C GLN A 30 -12.22 -2.79 6.12
N THR A 31 -12.01 -2.62 7.42
CA THR A 31 -11.22 -1.50 7.94
C THR A 31 -9.77 -1.72 7.55
N ILE A 32 -9.26 -0.92 6.62
CA ILE A 32 -7.85 -0.88 6.23
C ILE A 32 -7.00 -0.64 7.47
N ASP A 33 -5.90 -1.39 7.63
CA ASP A 33 -4.93 -1.12 8.67
C ASP A 33 -4.40 0.31 8.57
N ILE A 34 -4.41 1.03 9.70
CA ILE A 34 -4.09 2.47 9.71
C ILE A 34 -2.64 2.75 9.33
N MET A 35 -1.71 1.83 9.64
CA MET A 35 -0.29 2.00 9.30
C MET A 35 -0.04 1.63 7.84
N ALA A 36 -0.66 0.56 7.34
CA ALA A 36 -0.64 0.23 5.91
C ALA A 36 -1.21 1.37 5.06
N ALA A 37 -2.34 1.96 5.49
CA ALA A 37 -2.91 3.14 4.84
C ALA A 37 -1.97 4.35 4.89
N ALA A 38 -1.30 4.60 6.01
CA ALA A 38 -0.34 5.69 6.12
C ALA A 38 0.84 5.51 5.14
N VAL A 39 1.41 4.31 5.07
CA VAL A 39 2.51 4.02 4.14
C VAL A 39 2.05 4.17 2.69
N ALA A 40 0.88 3.66 2.33
CA ALA A 40 0.30 3.86 0.99
C ALA A 40 0.08 5.35 0.67
N GLN A 41 -0.46 6.13 1.62
CA GLN A 41 -0.66 7.57 1.46
C GLN A 41 0.67 8.30 1.26
N GLY A 42 1.69 7.99 2.06
CA GLY A 42 3.02 8.59 1.92
C GLY A 42 3.69 8.28 0.58
N ALA A 43 3.40 7.11 -0.01
CA ALA A 43 3.87 6.77 -1.35
C ALA A 43 3.11 7.51 -2.46
N ILE A 44 1.82 7.82 -2.24
CA ILE A 44 1.03 8.64 -3.17
C ILE A 44 1.47 10.10 -3.13
N ASP A 45 1.75 10.62 -1.93
CA ASP A 45 2.14 12.02 -1.74
C ASP A 45 3.53 12.34 -2.30
N ASP A 46 4.44 11.36 -2.30
CA ASP A 46 5.80 11.47 -2.82
C ASP A 46 6.17 10.21 -3.62
N PRO A 47 5.75 10.12 -4.90
CA PRO A 47 5.97 8.93 -5.73
C PRO A 47 7.44 8.56 -5.95
N ALA A 48 8.37 9.49 -5.75
CA ALA A 48 9.80 9.20 -5.84
C ALA A 48 10.29 8.20 -4.78
N ARG A 49 9.56 8.03 -3.67
CA ARG A 49 9.85 7.00 -2.64
C ARG A 49 9.73 5.58 -3.17
N LEU A 50 8.94 5.40 -4.22
CA LEU A 50 8.67 4.10 -4.82
C LEU A 50 9.89 3.56 -5.55
N ASP A 51 10.72 4.44 -6.13
CA ASP A 51 11.77 4.08 -7.09
C ASP A 51 12.76 3.06 -6.53
N GLU A 52 13.15 3.21 -5.27
CA GLU A 52 14.09 2.32 -4.59
C GLU A 52 13.41 1.09 -3.99
N ARG A 53 12.08 1.04 -3.95
CA ARG A 53 11.28 0.05 -3.20
C ARG A 53 10.29 -0.74 -4.06
N LEU A 54 10.25 -0.53 -5.38
CA LEU A 54 9.27 -1.18 -6.27
C LEU A 54 9.28 -2.72 -6.14
N GLU A 55 10.45 -3.34 -6.08
CA GLU A 55 10.58 -4.80 -5.95
C GLU A 55 10.00 -5.32 -4.63
N GLU A 56 10.26 -4.60 -3.53
CA GLU A 56 9.72 -4.95 -2.22
C GLU A 56 8.21 -4.76 -2.18
N ILE A 57 7.69 -3.66 -2.75
CA ILE A 57 6.25 -3.40 -2.86
C ILE A 57 5.57 -4.47 -3.73
N GLU A 58 6.23 -4.97 -4.77
CA GLU A 58 5.72 -6.08 -5.56
C GLU A 58 5.63 -7.38 -4.73
N ALA A 59 6.63 -7.63 -3.89
CA ALA A 59 6.73 -8.84 -3.08
C ALA A 59 5.76 -8.87 -1.89
N CYS A 60 5.52 -7.75 -1.22
CA CYS A 60 4.71 -7.71 0.01
C CYS A 60 3.60 -6.64 0.05
N GLY A 61 3.43 -5.84 -1.00
CA GLY A 61 2.45 -4.75 -1.02
C GLY A 61 2.71 -3.71 0.07
N PHE A 62 1.63 -3.06 0.53
CA PHE A 62 1.67 -2.10 1.63
C PHE A 62 1.36 -2.72 3.01
N GLY A 63 1.33 -4.05 3.12
CA GLY A 63 1.04 -4.75 4.38
C GLY A 63 -0.44 -4.97 4.71
N ASP A 64 -1.35 -4.57 3.82
CA ASP A 64 -2.79 -4.90 3.93
C ASP A 64 -3.31 -5.42 2.58
N PRO A 65 -3.93 -6.62 2.52
CA PRO A 65 -4.48 -7.19 1.28
C PRO A 65 -5.51 -6.31 0.57
N ALA A 66 -6.23 -5.45 1.29
CA ALA A 66 -7.16 -4.48 0.70
C ALA A 66 -6.44 -3.46 -0.21
N LEU A 67 -5.13 -3.28 -0.02
CA LEU A 67 -4.28 -2.37 -0.78
C LEU A 67 -3.52 -3.06 -1.92
N ASP A 68 -3.63 -4.38 -2.10
CA ASP A 68 -2.93 -5.10 -3.18
C ASP A 68 -3.26 -4.55 -4.57
N GLY A 69 -4.54 -4.20 -4.79
CA GLY A 69 -4.99 -3.60 -6.05
C GLY A 69 -4.37 -2.22 -6.30
N LEU A 70 -4.18 -1.44 -5.23
CA LEU A 70 -3.52 -0.13 -5.29
C LEU A 70 -2.02 -0.29 -5.59
N ALA A 71 -1.32 -1.17 -4.87
CA ALA A 71 0.10 -1.43 -5.06
C ALA A 71 0.41 -1.85 -6.50
N LYS A 72 -0.36 -2.80 -7.05
CA LYS A 72 -0.18 -3.28 -8.44
C LYS A 72 -0.37 -2.17 -9.47
N GLU A 73 -1.38 -1.32 -9.29
CA GLU A 73 -1.63 -0.21 -10.24
C GLU A 73 -0.54 0.86 -10.14
N ILE A 74 -0.05 1.16 -8.93
CA ILE A 74 1.09 2.08 -8.72
C ILE A 74 2.37 1.55 -9.40
N ILE A 75 2.72 0.27 -9.18
CA ILE A 75 3.89 -0.35 -9.82
C ILE A 75 3.76 -0.29 -11.34
N ARG A 76 2.61 -0.70 -11.87
CA ARG A 76 2.33 -0.66 -13.31
C ARG A 76 2.54 0.75 -13.88
N LEU A 77 2.01 1.77 -13.21
CA LEU A 77 2.17 3.16 -13.62
C LEU A 77 3.62 3.61 -13.60
N ARG A 78 4.36 3.26 -12.55
CA ARG A 78 5.75 3.68 -12.41
C ARG A 78 6.65 3.05 -13.46
N LEU A 79 6.37 1.80 -13.86
CA LEU A 79 7.07 1.13 -14.97
C LEU A 79 6.73 1.73 -16.35
N GLN A 80 5.61 2.45 -16.48
CA GLN A 80 5.16 3.04 -17.75
C GLN A 80 5.52 4.53 -17.90
N ALA A 81 5.76 5.22 -16.79
CA ALA A 81 5.97 6.66 -16.76
C ALA A 81 7.36 7.02 -16.22
N ASP A 82 8.12 7.76 -17.02
CA ASP A 82 9.47 8.22 -16.68
C ASP A 82 9.45 9.15 -15.44
N THR A 83 8.46 10.04 -15.38
CA THR A 83 8.18 10.91 -14.22
C THR A 83 6.74 10.75 -13.77
N LEU A 84 6.52 10.64 -12.47
CA LEU A 84 5.18 10.56 -11.89
C LEU A 84 5.08 11.53 -10.72
N ASP A 85 4.29 12.59 -10.88
CA ASP A 85 3.93 13.48 -9.78
C ASP A 85 2.66 12.99 -9.06
N ARG A 86 2.44 13.49 -7.85
CA ARG A 86 1.31 13.16 -6.99
C ARG A 86 -0.04 13.34 -7.68
N ASP A 87 -0.21 14.44 -8.42
CA ASP A 87 -1.49 14.79 -9.03
C ASP A 87 -1.80 13.89 -10.23
N ALA A 88 -0.78 13.56 -11.03
CA ALA A 88 -0.88 12.62 -12.15
C ALA A 88 -1.21 11.22 -11.65
N LEU A 89 -0.52 10.76 -10.60
CA LEU A 89 -0.81 9.48 -9.96
C LEU A 89 -2.24 9.42 -9.43
N THR A 90 -2.65 10.42 -8.64
CA THR A 90 -3.98 10.48 -8.03
C THR A 90 -5.09 10.49 -9.09
N ARG A 91 -4.95 11.31 -10.15
CA ARG A 91 -5.92 11.34 -11.26
C ARG A 91 -6.00 10.00 -11.98
N HIS A 92 -4.87 9.33 -12.21
CA HIS A 92 -4.89 8.02 -12.87
C HIS A 92 -5.55 6.96 -12.00
N LEU A 93 -5.14 6.84 -10.74
CA LEU A 93 -5.75 5.89 -9.80
C LEU A 93 -7.26 6.10 -9.68
N ALA A 94 -7.72 7.35 -9.64
CA ALA A 94 -9.14 7.67 -9.67
C ALA A 94 -9.83 7.21 -10.97
N LYS A 95 -9.21 7.44 -12.14
CA LYS A 95 -9.70 6.95 -13.44
C LYS A 95 -9.72 5.42 -13.53
N SER A 96 -8.79 4.74 -12.87
CA SER A 96 -8.75 3.27 -12.76
C SER A 96 -9.80 2.69 -11.81
N GLY A 97 -10.66 3.55 -11.21
CA GLY A 97 -11.75 3.14 -10.32
C GLY A 97 -11.36 3.02 -8.85
N LEU A 98 -10.13 3.41 -8.48
CA LEU A 98 -9.64 3.33 -7.09
C LEU A 98 -9.98 4.59 -6.27
N GLY A 99 -10.72 5.54 -6.83
CA GLY A 99 -11.00 6.82 -6.15
C GLY A 99 -11.74 6.70 -4.81
N ALA A 100 -12.58 5.68 -4.63
CA ALA A 100 -13.20 5.41 -3.33
C ALA A 100 -12.18 4.86 -2.32
N LEU A 101 -11.33 3.92 -2.75
CA LEU A 101 -10.24 3.38 -1.93
C LEU A 101 -9.26 4.48 -1.49
N LEU A 102 -8.90 5.40 -2.39
CA LEU A 102 -8.03 6.54 -2.06
C LEU A 102 -8.56 7.38 -0.91
N ARG A 103 -9.88 7.64 -0.87
CA ARG A 103 -10.51 8.40 0.23
C ARG A 103 -10.48 7.63 1.55
N GLU A 104 -10.61 6.31 1.51
CA GLU A 104 -10.50 5.47 2.71
C GLU A 104 -9.04 5.38 3.20
N VAL A 105 -8.08 5.28 2.29
CA VAL A 105 -6.64 5.34 2.58
C VAL A 105 -6.30 6.66 3.24
N GLU A 106 -6.70 7.79 2.66
CA GLU A 106 -6.48 9.12 3.24
C GLU A 106 -7.11 9.22 4.65
N ARG A 107 -8.36 8.77 4.82
CA ARG A 107 -9.05 8.80 6.12
C ARG A 107 -8.36 7.94 7.17
N ALA A 108 -7.88 6.75 6.81
CA ALA A 108 -7.17 5.86 7.71
C ALA A 108 -5.75 6.38 8.04
N ALA A 109 -5.05 6.91 7.04
CA ALA A 109 -3.74 7.54 7.19
C ALA A 109 -3.79 8.71 8.18
N LEU A 110 -4.83 9.56 8.12
CA LEU A 110 -5.03 10.65 9.08
C LEU A 110 -5.14 10.16 10.55
N LYS A 111 -5.65 8.95 10.78
CA LYS A 111 -5.78 8.36 12.12
C LYS A 111 -4.48 7.72 12.63
N SER A 112 -3.50 7.49 11.75
CA SER A 112 -2.25 6.80 12.09
C SER A 112 -1.34 7.64 13.00
N GLY A 113 -1.40 8.96 12.89
CA GLY A 113 -0.43 9.86 13.52
C GLY A 113 1.01 9.64 13.03
N ALA A 114 1.19 9.03 11.85
CA ALA A 114 2.51 8.70 11.33
C ALA A 114 3.35 9.97 11.08
N PRO A 115 4.57 10.06 11.63
CA PRO A 115 5.35 11.30 11.62
C PRO A 115 5.81 11.70 10.21
N PHE A 116 5.91 10.77 9.27
CA PHE A 116 6.26 11.08 7.87
C PHE A 116 5.13 11.75 7.06
N LEU A 117 3.91 11.83 7.62
CA LEU A 117 2.79 12.58 7.05
C LEU A 117 2.66 13.98 7.67
N ALA A 118 3.47 14.31 8.68
CA ALA A 118 3.41 15.61 9.34
C ALA A 118 3.99 16.70 8.42
N PRO A 119 3.26 17.81 8.18
CA PRO A 119 3.69 18.85 7.23
C PRO A 119 4.94 19.62 7.68
N GLU A 120 5.33 19.52 8.95
CA GLU A 120 6.48 20.20 9.54
C GLU A 120 7.81 19.46 9.30
N LYS A 121 7.77 18.20 8.85
CA LYS A 121 8.98 17.42 8.58
C LYS A 121 9.63 17.87 7.27
N THR A 122 10.97 17.87 7.26
CA THR A 122 11.69 18.04 6.00
C THR A 122 11.40 16.87 5.07
N LEU A 123 11.51 17.08 3.76
CA LEU A 123 11.31 16.01 2.77
C LEU A 123 12.22 14.80 3.05
N ALA A 124 13.48 15.04 3.41
CA ALA A 124 14.45 14.00 3.71
C ALA A 124 14.05 13.18 4.96
N ASP A 125 13.65 13.86 6.04
CA ASP A 125 13.20 13.18 7.27
C ASP A 125 11.93 12.36 7.02
N ALA A 126 10.97 12.94 6.27
CA ALA A 126 9.74 12.26 5.93
C ALA A 126 9.99 11.00 5.07
N ARG A 127 10.95 11.05 4.14
CA ARG A 127 11.39 9.86 3.37
C ARG A 127 12.03 8.81 4.25
N GLY A 128 12.95 9.19 5.14
CA GLY A 128 13.60 8.26 6.08
C GLY A 128 12.60 7.56 7.00
N LEU A 129 11.67 8.32 7.60
CA LEU A 129 10.61 7.79 8.44
C LEU A 129 9.62 6.92 7.66
N TRP A 130 9.30 7.27 6.41
CA TRP A 130 8.47 6.43 5.56
C TRP A 130 9.14 5.09 5.26
N SER A 131 10.43 5.10 4.89
CA SER A 131 11.20 3.88 4.65
C SER A 131 11.27 3.00 5.90
N GLN A 132 11.45 3.59 7.08
CA GLN A 132 11.43 2.87 8.36
C GLN A 132 10.09 2.14 8.60
N ALA A 133 8.95 2.80 8.35
CA ALA A 133 7.64 2.14 8.45
C ALA A 133 7.44 1.06 7.38
N PHE A 134 7.87 1.32 6.15
CA PHE A 134 7.79 0.35 5.08
C PHE A 134 8.61 -0.91 5.40
N ASP A 135 9.86 -0.76 5.84
CA ASP A 135 10.72 -1.86 6.27
C ASP A 135 10.09 -2.68 7.40
N ALA A 136 9.44 -2.02 8.37
CA ALA A 136 8.72 -2.70 9.45
C ALA A 136 7.54 -3.54 8.93
N LEU A 137 6.74 -3.02 7.99
CA LEU A 137 5.63 -3.76 7.38
C LEU A 137 6.13 -4.89 6.46
N SER A 138 7.18 -4.67 5.69
CA SER A 138 7.83 -5.67 4.84
C SER A 138 8.36 -6.84 5.67
N ARG A 139 9.03 -6.54 6.80
CA ARG A 139 9.50 -7.56 7.76
C ARG A 139 8.34 -8.32 8.39
N LEU A 140 7.25 -7.63 8.77
CA LEU A 140 6.06 -8.28 9.31
C LEU A 140 5.47 -9.28 8.29
N SER A 141 5.31 -8.85 7.04
CA SER A 141 4.85 -9.70 5.93
C SER A 141 5.78 -10.89 5.66
N ALA A 142 7.10 -10.70 5.80
CA ALA A 142 8.06 -11.79 5.68
C ALA A 142 7.92 -12.83 6.81
N LEU A 143 7.76 -12.38 8.06
CA LEU A 143 7.54 -13.26 9.21
C LEU A 143 6.24 -14.04 9.10
N GLU A 144 5.17 -13.41 8.60
CA GLU A 144 3.88 -14.07 8.39
C GLU A 144 3.98 -15.15 7.31
N ARG A 145 4.68 -14.88 6.20
CA ARG A 145 4.98 -15.88 5.17
C ARG A 145 5.83 -17.03 5.70
N ALA A 146 6.90 -16.73 6.44
CA ALA A 146 7.76 -17.75 7.06
C ALA A 146 6.97 -18.65 8.04
N LEU A 147 6.09 -18.08 8.86
CA LEU A 147 5.21 -18.84 9.74
C LEU A 147 4.17 -19.68 8.97
N ALA A 148 3.69 -19.21 7.83
CA ALA A 148 2.78 -19.97 6.97
C ALA A 148 3.52 -21.17 6.33
N SER A 149 4.68 -20.94 5.72
CA SER A 149 5.53 -22.00 5.15
C SER A 149 6.00 -23.00 6.20
N GLY A 150 6.37 -22.54 7.39
CA GLY A 150 6.79 -23.44 8.47
C GLY A 150 5.69 -24.36 8.98
N LYS A 151 4.42 -23.97 8.85
CA LYS A 151 3.30 -24.89 9.12
C LYS A 151 3.15 -25.95 8.05
N THR A 152 3.40 -25.61 6.78
CA THR A 152 3.29 -26.56 5.67
C THR A 152 4.47 -27.53 5.62
N GLU A 153 5.66 -27.08 6.05
CA GLU A 153 6.90 -27.86 6.05
C GLU A 153 7.16 -28.63 7.38
N ASP A 154 6.18 -28.69 8.28
CA ASP A 154 6.27 -29.30 9.62
C ASP A 154 7.45 -28.78 10.47
N LEU A 155 7.84 -27.52 10.30
CA LEU A 155 8.76 -26.83 11.22
C LEU A 155 8.18 -26.78 12.64
N TYR A 156 6.86 -26.72 12.77
CA TYR A 156 6.17 -26.77 14.07
C TYR A 156 6.43 -28.07 14.84
N GLY A 157 6.51 -29.22 14.14
CA GLY A 157 6.83 -30.52 14.73
C GLY A 157 8.33 -30.77 14.87
N SER A 158 9.12 -30.37 13.87
CA SER A 158 10.57 -30.67 13.80
C SER A 158 11.46 -29.72 14.61
N ASP A 159 11.14 -28.41 14.64
CA ASP A 159 11.81 -27.42 15.49
C ASP A 159 10.80 -26.43 16.12
N PRO A 160 10.12 -26.87 17.20
CA PRO A 160 9.13 -26.04 17.89
C PRO A 160 9.71 -24.73 18.45
N GLU A 161 11.01 -24.69 18.79
CA GLU A 161 11.66 -23.51 19.36
C GLU A 161 11.98 -22.46 18.30
N ALA A 162 12.40 -22.86 17.10
CA ALA A 162 12.48 -21.94 15.96
C ALA A 162 11.11 -21.35 15.62
N PHE A 163 10.06 -22.16 15.59
CA PHE A 163 8.71 -21.68 15.32
C PHE A 163 8.21 -20.70 16.39
N LYS A 164 8.45 -20.99 17.67
CA LYS A 164 8.12 -20.07 18.78
C LYS A 164 8.86 -18.74 18.67
N ARG A 165 10.14 -18.75 18.31
CA ARG A 165 10.95 -17.53 18.10
C ARG A 165 10.37 -16.65 16.99
N LEU A 166 10.05 -17.23 15.83
CA LEU A 166 9.42 -16.49 14.72
C LEU A 166 8.08 -15.88 15.12
N LYS A 167 7.27 -16.62 15.87
CA LYS A 167 5.99 -16.11 16.39
C LYS A 167 6.20 -14.94 17.35
N ALA A 168 7.13 -15.08 18.28
CA ALA A 168 7.45 -14.03 19.25
C ALA A 168 7.94 -12.75 18.56
N GLU A 169 8.81 -12.88 17.56
CA GLU A 169 9.30 -11.76 16.75
C GLU A 169 8.16 -11.04 16.02
N ARG A 170 7.27 -11.81 15.36
CA ARG A 170 6.09 -11.26 14.68
C ARG A 170 5.16 -10.52 15.63
N ASP A 171 4.89 -11.10 16.80
CA ASP A 171 3.99 -10.51 17.79
C ASP A 171 4.60 -9.23 18.42
N ALA A 172 5.92 -9.22 18.66
CA ALA A 172 6.65 -8.05 19.12
C ALA A 172 6.62 -6.92 18.08
N LEU A 173 6.93 -7.22 16.82
CA LEU A 173 6.92 -6.23 15.74
C LEU A 173 5.52 -5.67 15.48
N ARG A 174 4.50 -6.54 15.42
CA ARG A 174 3.12 -6.12 15.27
C ARG A 174 2.68 -5.20 16.41
N ARG A 175 3.09 -5.51 17.65
CA ARG A 175 2.82 -4.64 18.80
C ARG A 175 3.52 -3.29 18.63
N ALA A 176 4.79 -3.28 18.25
CA ALA A 176 5.56 -2.06 18.09
C ALA A 176 4.96 -1.12 17.04
N ILE A 177 4.50 -1.68 15.90
CA ILE A 177 3.79 -0.94 14.85
C ILE A 177 2.50 -0.34 15.42
N LYS A 178 1.70 -1.15 16.13
CA LYS A 178 0.42 -0.72 16.70
C LYS A 178 0.59 0.36 17.79
N THR A 179 1.65 0.30 18.58
CA THR A 179 1.92 1.28 19.65
C THR A 179 2.73 2.48 19.18
N GLY A 180 3.17 2.51 17.92
CA GLY A 180 4.02 3.57 17.39
C GLY A 180 5.44 3.59 17.98
N THR A 181 5.88 2.52 18.64
CA THR A 181 7.25 2.45 19.19
C THR A 181 8.28 2.15 18.12
N ILE A 182 7.86 1.85 16.89
CA ILE A 182 8.76 1.79 15.72
C ILE A 182 9.47 3.13 15.44
N TRP A 183 8.93 4.23 15.97
CA TRP A 183 9.49 5.58 15.83
C TRP A 183 10.44 5.97 16.96
N ALA A 184 10.43 5.21 18.05
CA ALA A 184 11.41 5.41 19.10
C ALA A 184 12.74 4.93 18.55
N ASP A 185 13.56 5.88 18.12
CA ASP A 185 14.99 5.68 18.14
C ASP A 185 15.31 5.38 19.60
N ASP A 186 15.74 4.15 19.92
CA ASP A 186 16.48 3.90 21.16
C ASP A 186 17.81 4.64 21.01
N GLY A 187 17.75 5.96 21.05
CA GLY A 187 18.87 6.86 21.23
C GLY A 187 19.40 6.63 22.64
N SER A 188 20.27 5.63 22.76
CA SER A 188 21.25 5.51 23.84
C SER A 188 22.63 5.85 23.30
#